data_AF-A0A1A3C5U8-F1
#
_entry.id   AF-A0A1A3C5U8-F1
#
_cell.length_a   1.000
_cell.length_b   1.000
_cell.length_c   1.000
_cell.angle_alpha   90.00
_cell.angle_beta   90.00
_cell.angle_gamma   90.00
#
_symmetry.space_group_name_H-M   'P 1'
#
loop_
_entity.id
_entity.type
_entity.pdbx_description
1 polymer ?
#
loop_
_entity_poly.entity_id
_entity_poly.type
_entity_poly.pdbx_seq_one_letter_code
_entity_poly.pdbx_strand_id
1 'polypeptide(L)'
;MRVTNAVRRWAAGLALLALLASGVGVAAVMILGSAATPEQVPRAAAPRTSLAPPPPKVPTPVEFRVNVVITDRQCLPDASSCTYRYTIEPKYVGLHPLPQTPFTVFYEVVGGSAPQQGEFTVHEEQAKILKDVVLEGPPAAQLKANVLRVAG
;
A
#
# COMPACT_ATOMS: atom_id res chain seq x y z
N MET A 1 -5.99 -51.69 -11.92
CA MET A 1 -7.45 -51.78 -12.18
C MET A 1 -8.02 -52.76 -11.16
N ARG A 2 -9.00 -52.50 -10.29
CA ARG A 2 -9.97 -51.43 -10.07
C ARG A 2 -10.32 -51.49 -8.57
N VAL A 3 -9.89 -50.51 -7.77
CA VAL A 3 -10.40 -50.36 -6.40
C VAL A 3 -11.73 -49.61 -6.53
N THR A 4 -12.82 -50.32 -6.26
CA THR A 4 -14.18 -49.92 -6.54
C THR A 4 -14.62 -48.75 -5.63
N ASN A 5 -15.13 -47.71 -6.28
CA ASN A 5 -15.60 -46.42 -5.76
C ASN A 5 -16.76 -46.45 -4.73
N ALA A 6 -17.02 -47.56 -4.05
CA ALA A 6 -18.17 -47.73 -3.17
C ALA A 6 -17.91 -47.35 -1.69
N VAL A 7 -16.65 -47.39 -1.23
CA VAL A 7 -16.32 -47.15 0.20
C VAL A 7 -16.20 -45.65 0.53
N ARG A 8 -15.89 -44.80 -0.46
CA ARG A 8 -15.60 -43.37 -0.22
C ARG A 8 -16.85 -42.49 -0.02
N ARG A 9 -18.05 -42.97 -0.38
CA ARG A 9 -19.30 -42.18 -0.23
C ARG A 9 -19.94 -42.30 1.15
N TRP A 10 -19.50 -43.23 1.99
CA TRP A 10 -20.05 -43.45 3.34
C TRP A 10 -19.26 -42.76 4.47
N ALA A 11 -18.11 -42.14 4.17
CA ALA A 11 -17.30 -41.42 5.16
C ALA A 11 -17.67 -39.93 5.30
N ALA A 12 -18.40 -39.36 4.34
CA ALA A 12 -18.72 -37.92 4.33
C ALA A 12 -19.98 -37.56 5.14
N GLY A 13 -20.87 -38.51 5.42
CA GLY A 13 -22.12 -38.25 6.17
C GLY A 13 -21.95 -38.20 7.68
N LEU A 14 -20.98 -38.93 8.25
CA LEU A 14 -20.77 -39.02 9.69
C LEU A 14 -19.91 -37.88 10.28
N ALA A 15 -19.16 -37.14 9.44
CA ALA A 15 -18.35 -36.01 9.90
C ALA A 15 -19.17 -34.72 10.10
N LEU A 16 -20.30 -34.56 9.40
CA LEU A 16 -21.13 -33.35 9.48
C LEU A 16 -22.10 -33.34 10.68
N LEU A 17 -22.41 -34.49 11.28
CA LEU A 17 -23.24 -34.57 12.49
C LEU A 17 -22.44 -34.39 13.80
N ALA A 18 -21.11 -34.52 13.78
CA ALA A 18 -20.26 -34.35 14.96
C ALA A 18 -19.93 -32.88 15.29
N LEU A 19 -20.14 -31.93 14.35
CA LEU A 19 -19.85 -30.51 14.54
C LEU A 19 -21.06 -29.67 14.99
N LEU A 20 -22.25 -30.27 15.13
CA LEU A 20 -23.48 -29.55 15.49
C LEU A 20 -23.95 -29.77 16.95
N ALA A 21 -23.21 -30.55 17.75
CA ALA A 21 -23.62 -30.90 19.12
C ALA A 21 -22.70 -30.38 20.24
N SER A 22 -21.73 -29.50 19.96
CA SER A 22 -20.81 -28.94 20.98
C SER A 22 -21.02 -27.44 21.22
N GLY A 23 -22.29 -27.00 21.19
CA GLY A 23 -22.63 -25.58 21.20
C GLY A 23 -23.74 -25.18 22.15
N VAL A 24 -23.99 -25.91 23.24
CA VAL A 24 -24.89 -25.46 24.32
C VAL A 24 -24.36 -25.98 25.65
N GLY A 25 -23.68 -25.12 26.43
CA GLY A 25 -23.18 -25.59 27.72
C GLY A 25 -22.32 -24.63 28.56
N VAL A 26 -22.34 -23.31 28.36
CA VAL A 26 -21.74 -22.38 29.35
C VAL A 26 -22.53 -21.07 29.42
N ALA A 27 -23.82 -21.13 29.73
CA ALA A 27 -24.59 -19.93 30.09
C ALA A 27 -25.30 -20.07 31.45
N ALA A 28 -25.32 -21.26 32.06
CA ALA A 28 -26.11 -21.53 33.25
C ALA A 28 -25.36 -21.40 34.59
N VAL A 29 -24.04 -21.13 34.61
CA VAL A 29 -23.27 -21.07 35.88
C VAL A 29 -23.04 -19.63 36.38
N MET A 30 -23.40 -18.60 35.61
CA MET A 30 -23.16 -17.20 36.00
C MET A 30 -24.28 -16.59 36.88
N ILE A 31 -25.28 -17.38 37.28
CA ILE A 31 -26.39 -16.90 38.13
C ILE A 31 -26.46 -17.75 39.41
N LEU A 32 -25.39 -17.80 40.21
CA LEU A 32 -25.46 -18.09 41.66
C LEU A 32 -24.12 -17.92 42.41
N GLY A 33 -23.13 -17.25 41.82
CA GLY A 33 -21.81 -17.02 42.42
C GLY A 33 -21.61 -15.59 42.94
N SER A 34 -22.66 -14.95 43.46
CA SER A 34 -22.60 -13.59 44.00
C SER A 34 -22.08 -13.60 45.44
N ALA A 35 -20.84 -14.05 45.66
CA ALA A 35 -20.12 -13.81 46.91
C ALA A 35 -18.62 -13.96 46.70
N ALA A 36 -17.90 -12.86 46.95
CA ALA A 36 -16.45 -12.73 47.01
C ALA A 36 -15.67 -12.67 45.68
N THR A 37 -15.85 -11.57 44.95
CA THR A 37 -14.75 -11.03 44.14
C THR A 37 -14.09 -9.92 44.97
N PRO A 38 -12.79 -10.02 45.33
CA PRO A 38 -12.11 -8.89 45.95
C PRO A 38 -12.13 -7.71 44.99
N GLU A 39 -12.59 -6.58 45.49
CA GLU A 39 -12.69 -5.31 44.76
C GLU A 39 -11.32 -4.97 44.14
N GLN A 40 -11.16 -5.25 42.85
CA GLN A 40 -10.05 -4.74 42.08
C GLN A 40 -10.28 -3.24 41.92
N VAL A 41 -9.67 -2.48 42.83
CA VAL A 41 -9.55 -1.03 42.75
C VAL A 41 -9.24 -0.66 41.30
N PRO A 42 -10.10 0.13 40.63
CA PRO A 42 -9.84 0.56 39.27
C PRO A 42 -8.49 1.27 39.26
N ARG A 43 -7.47 0.66 38.64
CA ARG A 43 -6.22 1.35 38.37
C ARG A 43 -6.59 2.47 37.40
N ALA A 44 -6.73 3.69 37.92
CA ALA A 44 -6.92 4.87 37.09
C ALA A 44 -5.85 4.85 36.00
N ALA A 45 -6.29 4.65 34.75
CA ALA A 45 -5.41 4.78 33.61
C ALA A 45 -4.87 6.21 33.66
N ALA A 46 -3.54 6.36 33.78
CA ALA A 46 -2.91 7.66 33.66
C ALA A 46 -3.42 8.31 32.36
N PRO A 47 -3.81 9.60 32.37
CA PRO A 47 -4.26 10.28 31.17
C PRO A 47 -3.20 10.10 30.08
N ARG A 48 -3.55 9.44 28.99
CA ARG A 48 -2.68 9.43 27.81
C ARG A 48 -2.68 10.85 27.28
N THR A 49 -1.61 11.58 27.51
CA THR A 49 -1.35 12.86 26.84
C THR A 49 -1.18 12.54 25.36
N SER A 50 -2.29 12.51 24.62
CA SER A 50 -2.24 12.43 23.17
C SER A 50 -1.70 13.77 22.68
N LEU A 51 -0.47 13.79 22.17
CA LEU A 51 0.03 14.94 21.43
C LEU A 51 -0.90 15.22 20.25
N ALA A 52 -1.22 16.49 20.01
CA ALA A 52 -1.99 16.88 18.84
C ALA A 52 -1.24 16.52 17.55
N PRO A 53 -1.92 16.14 16.45
CA PRO A 53 -1.28 15.87 15.17
C PRO A 53 -0.49 17.10 14.68
N PRO A 54 0.63 16.91 13.98
CA PRO A 54 1.35 18.03 13.38
C PRO A 54 0.47 18.74 12.34
N PRO A 55 0.59 20.07 12.20
CA PRO A 55 -0.22 20.83 11.25
C PRO A 55 0.11 20.45 9.80
N PRO A 56 -0.85 20.58 8.86
CA PRO A 56 -0.59 20.38 7.45
C PRO A 56 0.47 21.35 6.92
N LYS A 57 1.30 20.89 5.99
CA LYS A 57 2.40 21.69 5.43
C LYS A 57 2.64 21.33 3.97
N VAL A 58 2.92 22.33 3.13
CA VAL A 58 3.40 22.09 1.76
C VAL A 58 4.70 21.26 1.82
N PRO A 59 4.73 20.08 1.17
CA PRO A 59 5.91 19.23 1.19
C PRO A 59 7.14 19.85 0.54
N THR A 60 8.30 19.33 0.90
CA THR A 60 9.58 19.60 0.26
C THR A 60 9.95 18.48 -0.73
N PRO A 61 10.84 18.73 -1.71
CA PRO A 61 11.25 17.71 -2.68
C PRO A 61 11.75 16.40 -2.05
N VAL A 62 12.45 16.49 -0.91
CA VAL A 62 13.04 15.32 -0.23
C VAL A 62 11.99 14.42 0.43
N GLU A 63 10.76 14.91 0.62
CA GLU A 63 9.63 14.16 1.17
C GLU A 63 8.85 13.39 0.10
N PHE A 64 9.32 13.42 -1.15
CA PHE A 64 8.80 12.59 -2.22
C PHE A 64 9.81 11.53 -2.68
N ARG A 65 9.28 10.36 -3.00
CA ARG A 65 9.97 9.32 -3.75
C ARG A 65 9.12 9.08 -4.98
N VAL A 66 9.67 9.26 -6.18
CA VAL A 66 8.97 8.88 -7.40
C VAL A 66 9.74 7.77 -8.09
N ASN A 67 9.10 6.61 -8.14
CA ASN A 67 9.64 5.45 -8.84
C ASN A 67 9.30 5.57 -10.32
N VAL A 68 10.18 5.07 -11.17
CA VAL A 68 9.94 4.96 -12.61
C VAL A 68 9.75 3.49 -12.92
N VAL A 69 8.55 3.14 -13.39
CA VAL A 69 8.19 1.76 -13.77
C VAL A 69 8.17 1.70 -15.29
N ILE A 70 9.11 0.96 -15.87
CA ILE A 70 9.15 0.70 -17.31
C ILE A 70 8.04 -0.30 -17.63
N THR A 71 7.06 0.13 -18.42
CA THR A 71 5.91 -0.68 -18.83
C THR A 71 6.17 -1.40 -20.15
N ASP A 72 6.98 -0.83 -21.03
CA ASP A 72 7.38 -1.45 -22.29
C ASP A 72 8.79 -1.02 -22.69
N ARG A 73 9.47 -1.89 -23.45
CA ARG A 73 10.82 -1.64 -23.98
C ARG A 73 10.99 -2.29 -25.34
N GLN A 74 11.40 -1.46 -26.31
CA GLN A 74 11.61 -1.86 -27.70
C GLN A 74 13.04 -1.52 -28.09
N CYS A 75 13.83 -2.56 -28.35
CA CYS A 75 15.20 -2.43 -28.85
C CYS A 75 15.26 -3.18 -30.19
N LEU A 76 15.51 -2.46 -31.28
CA LEU A 76 15.76 -3.11 -32.56
C LEU A 76 17.12 -3.83 -32.52
N PRO A 77 17.26 -4.98 -33.21
CA PRO A 77 18.57 -5.61 -33.39
C PRO A 77 19.57 -4.61 -33.97
N ASP A 78 20.77 -4.54 -33.38
CA ASP A 78 21.89 -3.67 -33.78
C ASP A 78 21.67 -2.14 -33.64
N ALA A 79 20.57 -1.71 -33.03
CA ALA A 79 20.34 -0.29 -32.75
C ALA A 79 21.19 0.22 -31.58
N SER A 80 21.68 1.46 -31.70
CA SER A 80 22.42 2.15 -30.64
C SER A 80 21.52 2.71 -29.53
N SER A 81 20.20 2.71 -29.72
CA SER A 81 19.20 3.17 -28.75
C SER A 81 17.99 2.23 -28.69
N CYS A 82 17.28 2.31 -27.57
CA CYS A 82 16.00 1.65 -27.33
C CYS A 82 14.94 2.69 -26.98
N THR A 83 13.69 2.37 -27.32
CA THR A 83 12.51 3.12 -26.90
C THR A 83 11.93 2.48 -25.65
N TYR A 84 11.73 3.28 -24.62
CA TYR A 84 11.13 2.88 -23.36
C TYR A 84 9.78 3.57 -23.19
N ARG A 85 8.81 2.84 -22.67
CA ARG A 85 7.56 3.40 -22.15
C ARG A 85 7.58 3.23 -20.64
N TYR A 86 7.25 4.30 -19.91
CA TYR A 86 7.24 4.24 -18.46
C TYR A 86 6.06 4.98 -17.85
N THR A 87 5.77 4.62 -16.61
CA THR A 87 4.84 5.32 -15.73
C THR A 87 5.57 5.69 -14.44
N ILE A 88 5.21 6.84 -13.85
CA ILE A 88 5.74 7.24 -12.55
C ILE A 88 4.83 6.78 -11.41
N GLU A 89 5.42 6.42 -10.27
CA GLU A 89 4.70 6.10 -9.04
C GLU A 89 5.22 7.01 -7.91
N PRO A 90 4.58 8.18 -7.70
CA PRO A 90 4.96 9.07 -6.62
C PRO A 90 4.45 8.54 -5.27
N LYS A 91 5.29 8.68 -4.26
CA LYS A 91 5.02 8.35 -2.87
C LYS A 91 5.45 9.50 -1.97
N TYR A 92 4.52 10.02 -1.19
CA TYR A 92 4.82 10.93 -0.10
C TYR A 92 5.36 10.15 1.11
N VAL A 93 6.49 10.61 1.66
CA VAL A 93 7.19 9.97 2.80
C VAL A 93 7.45 10.95 3.94
N GLY A 94 6.85 12.14 3.89
CA GLY A 94 6.96 13.12 4.97
C GLY A 94 6.12 12.77 6.19
N LEU A 95 6.33 13.53 7.27
CA LEU A 95 5.70 13.28 8.59
C LEU A 95 4.52 14.23 8.88
N HIS A 96 4.23 15.16 7.97
CA HIS A 96 3.13 16.11 8.11
C HIS A 96 1.96 15.68 7.20
N PRO A 97 0.71 15.94 7.58
CA PRO A 97 -0.41 15.80 6.65
C PRO A 97 -0.20 16.68 5.42
N LEU A 98 -0.65 16.19 4.26
CA LEU A 98 -0.69 17.01 3.05
C LEU A 98 -1.69 18.16 3.22
N PRO A 99 -1.41 19.34 2.63
CA PRO A 99 -2.36 20.44 2.65
C PRO A 99 -3.59 20.12 1.79
N GLN A 100 -4.73 20.71 2.12
CA GLN A 100 -5.93 20.63 1.28
C GLN A 100 -5.78 21.45 -0.01
N THR A 101 -4.96 22.51 0.02
CA THR A 101 -4.67 23.31 -1.17
C THR A 101 -3.85 22.49 -2.16
N PRO A 102 -4.23 22.47 -3.46
CA PRO A 102 -3.45 21.77 -4.47
C PRO A 102 -2.01 22.27 -4.54
N PHE A 103 -1.07 21.38 -4.79
CA PHE A 103 0.33 21.73 -5.07
C PHE A 103 0.88 20.87 -6.20
N THR A 104 1.89 21.37 -6.90
CA THR A 104 2.54 20.73 -8.03
C THR A 104 3.95 20.30 -7.68
N VAL A 105 4.28 19.05 -8.02
CA VAL A 105 5.61 18.48 -7.88
C VAL A 105 6.26 18.42 -9.25
N PHE A 106 7.41 19.08 -9.39
CA PHE A 106 8.23 19.08 -10.59
C PHE A 106 9.36 18.08 -10.42
N TYR A 107 9.53 17.22 -11.41
CA TYR A 107 10.55 16.19 -11.41
C TYR A 107 11.21 16.07 -12.79
N GLU A 108 12.31 15.34 -12.84
CA GLU A 108 12.91 14.89 -14.08
C GLU A 108 13.16 13.38 -14.04
N VAL A 109 13.08 12.71 -15.18
CA VAL A 109 13.50 11.33 -15.37
C VAL A 109 14.82 11.33 -16.11
N VAL A 110 15.84 10.73 -15.50
CA VAL A 110 17.20 10.59 -16.02
C VAL A 110 17.50 9.14 -16.37
N GLY A 111 18.58 8.92 -17.12
CA GLY A 111 19.02 7.59 -17.57
C GLY A 111 18.66 7.27 -19.03
N GLY A 112 17.82 8.10 -19.65
CA GLY A 112 17.58 8.12 -21.09
C GLY A 112 18.70 8.82 -21.88
N SER A 113 18.43 9.07 -23.15
CA SER A 113 19.29 9.88 -24.03
C SER A 113 19.40 11.33 -23.56
N ALA A 114 18.35 11.84 -22.91
CA ALA A 114 18.32 13.15 -22.26
C ALA A 114 17.41 13.13 -21.01
N PRO A 115 17.61 14.02 -20.02
CA PRO A 115 16.66 14.20 -18.93
C PRO A 115 15.29 14.66 -19.44
N GLN A 116 14.23 14.01 -18.96
CA GLN A 116 12.85 14.34 -19.32
C GLN A 116 12.14 14.99 -18.14
N GLN A 117 11.74 16.24 -18.28
CA GLN A 117 10.97 16.93 -17.24
C GLN A 117 9.52 16.44 -17.20
N GLY A 118 8.93 16.48 -16.01
CA GLY A 118 7.53 16.18 -15.79
C GLY A 118 7.01 16.86 -14.53
N GLU A 119 5.69 16.86 -14.41
CA GLU A 119 5.01 17.39 -13.24
C GLU A 119 3.76 16.58 -12.94
N PHE A 120 3.34 16.59 -11.68
CA PHE A 120 2.04 16.12 -11.27
C PHE A 120 1.47 17.04 -10.19
N THR A 121 0.17 17.27 -10.24
CA THR A 121 -0.55 18.01 -9.21
C THR A 121 -1.15 17.03 -8.21
N VAL A 122 -0.95 17.33 -6.94
CA VAL A 122 -1.55 16.63 -5.81
C VAL A 122 -2.68 17.47 -5.26
N HIS A 123 -3.83 16.84 -5.05
CA HIS A 123 -4.96 17.45 -4.37
C HIS A 123 -5.46 16.46 -3.33
N GLU A 124 -5.49 16.89 -2.07
CA GLU A 124 -5.76 16.05 -0.90
C GLU A 124 -4.79 14.86 -0.85
N GLU A 125 -5.24 13.67 -1.26
CA GLU A 125 -4.45 12.43 -1.29
C GLU A 125 -4.30 11.84 -2.71
N GLN A 126 -4.80 12.55 -3.72
CA GLN A 126 -4.80 12.10 -5.10
C GLN A 126 -3.78 12.86 -5.93
N ALA A 127 -2.99 12.13 -6.71
CA ALA A 127 -2.06 12.70 -7.68
C ALA A 127 -2.51 12.38 -9.10
N LYS A 128 -2.61 13.40 -9.95
CA LYS A 128 -2.84 13.18 -11.38
C LYS A 128 -1.49 13.00 -12.08
N ILE A 129 -1.15 11.75 -12.37
CA ILE A 129 0.12 11.38 -13.00
C ILE A 129 0.00 11.15 -14.50
N LEU A 130 1.07 11.45 -15.23
CA LEU A 130 1.23 10.99 -16.60
C LEU A 130 1.61 9.50 -16.62
N LYS A 131 1.02 8.76 -17.54
CA LYS A 131 1.28 7.34 -17.77
C LYS A 131 1.80 7.14 -19.19
N ASP A 132 2.52 6.05 -19.36
CA ASP A 132 2.96 5.57 -20.69
C ASP A 132 3.78 6.59 -21.48
N VAL A 133 4.60 7.36 -20.78
CA VAL A 133 5.51 8.35 -21.37
C VAL A 133 6.61 7.62 -22.14
N VAL A 134 6.84 8.06 -23.37
CA VAL A 134 7.85 7.49 -24.27
C VAL A 134 9.16 8.27 -24.13
N LEU A 135 10.26 7.53 -23.98
CA LEU A 135 11.59 8.09 -23.87
C LEU A 135 12.61 7.17 -24.54
N GLU A 136 13.57 7.75 -25.25
CA GLU A 136 14.70 7.02 -25.83
C GLU A 136 15.86 6.95 -24.84
N GLY A 137 16.65 5.88 -24.93
CA GLY A 137 17.85 5.71 -24.11
C GLY A 137 18.77 4.61 -24.62
N PRO A 138 19.96 4.46 -24.01
CA PRO A 138 20.88 3.38 -24.35
C PRO A 138 20.26 2.00 -24.05
N PRO A 139 20.82 0.91 -24.63
CA PRO A 139 20.49 -0.44 -24.20
C PRO A 139 20.71 -0.61 -22.69
N ALA A 140 19.73 -1.21 -22.01
CA ALA A 140 19.73 -1.37 -20.55
C ALA A 140 19.77 -0.06 -19.73
N ALA A 141 19.17 1.01 -20.25
CA ALA A 141 18.95 2.26 -19.51
C ALA A 141 18.29 2.01 -18.14
N GLN A 142 18.85 2.60 -17.10
CA GLN A 142 18.24 2.63 -15.77
C GLN A 142 17.55 3.97 -15.57
N LEU A 143 16.24 4.00 -15.77
CA LEU A 143 15.46 5.22 -15.60
C LEU A 143 15.24 5.50 -14.11
N LYS A 144 15.51 6.74 -13.69
CA LYS A 144 15.32 7.20 -12.30
C LYS A 144 14.69 8.58 -12.31
N ALA A 145 13.85 8.89 -11.33
CA ALA A 145 13.29 10.23 -11.20
C ALA A 145 13.94 11.01 -10.06
N ASN A 146 14.22 12.28 -10.31
CA ASN A 146 14.67 13.25 -9.31
C ASN A 146 13.58 14.29 -9.11
N VAL A 147 13.17 14.53 -7.87
CA VAL A 147 12.24 15.61 -7.55
C VAL A 147 13.02 16.91 -7.41
N LEU A 148 12.66 17.91 -8.20
CA LEU A 148 13.39 19.17 -8.29
C LEU A 148 12.77 20.24 -7.40
N ARG A 149 11.44 20.37 -7.45
CA ARG A 149 10.71 21.42 -6.76
C ARG A 149 9.30 20.98 -6.41
N VAL A 150 8.77 21.54 -5.34
CA VAL A 150 7.35 21.51 -4.99
C VAL A 150 6.86 22.96 -4.93
N ALA A 151 5.74 23.28 -5.55
CA ALA A 151 5.12 24.61 -5.53
C ALA A 151 3.63 24.51 -5.23
N GLY A 152 3.12 25.35 -4.34
CA GLY A 152 1.71 25.40 -3.93
C GLY A 152 1.39 26.75 -3.29
#